data_AF-A0A432QX94-F1
#
_entry.id   AF-A0A432QX94-F1
#
_cell.length_a   1.000
_cell.length_b   1.000
_cell.length_c   1.000
_cell.angle_alpha   90.00
_cell.angle_beta   90.00
_cell.angle_gamma   90.00
#
_symmetry.space_group_name_H-M   'P 1'
#
loop_
_entity.id
_entity.type
_entity.pdbx_description
1 polymer ?
#
loop_
_entity_poly.entity_id
_entity_poly.type
_entity_poly.pdbx_seq_one_letter_code
_entity_poly.pdbx_strand_id
1 'polypeptide(L)'
;MSKKVTIGAPSITKQDVNAIQKKVFGDQGFPTTKLLTNLTGRPLLTPVCVLEKHAKEQEVTFQTNGSFVRFFSDIESLAELNGWSEAVVISDTYTDESKAPSLVGDFVTLRTAYENDPEGLDNDQLFQLANAFGVSTRSTNTESWLRENIDRALSESSDNPDDTDNKE
;
A
#
# COMPACT_ATOMS: atom_id res chain seq x y z
N MET A 1 -13.88 2.15 0.93
CA MET A 1 -14.09 2.61 -0.47
C MET A 1 -12.84 2.32 -1.32
N SER A 2 -12.86 1.32 -2.21
CA SER A 2 -11.69 0.98 -3.04
C SER A 2 -11.40 2.06 -4.08
N LYS A 3 -10.20 2.67 -4.01
CA LYS A 3 -9.74 3.64 -4.99
C LYS A 3 -9.43 2.92 -6.31
N LYS A 4 -10.05 3.37 -7.41
CA LYS A 4 -9.92 2.77 -8.74
C LYS A 4 -9.68 3.86 -9.79
N VAL A 5 -8.75 3.60 -10.70
CA VAL A 5 -8.41 4.46 -11.84
C VAL A 5 -8.38 3.61 -13.11
N THR A 6 -9.03 4.06 -14.16
CA THR A 6 -8.88 3.48 -15.50
C THR A 6 -7.94 4.37 -16.32
N ILE A 7 -6.94 3.76 -16.94
CA ILE A 7 -5.96 4.41 -17.81
C ILE A 7 -6.31 4.08 -19.26
N GLY A 8 -6.31 5.10 -20.12
CA GLY A 8 -6.54 4.98 -21.56
C GLY A 8 -5.89 6.13 -22.31
N ALA A 9 -6.05 6.14 -23.64
CA ALA A 9 -5.49 7.14 -24.54
C ALA A 9 -5.98 8.57 -24.18
N PRO A 10 -5.09 9.50 -23.79
CA PRO A 10 -5.48 10.86 -23.42
C PRO A 10 -6.23 11.61 -24.52
N SER A 11 -5.92 11.34 -25.79
CA SER A 11 -6.62 11.97 -26.90
C SER A 11 -8.11 11.57 -26.96
N ILE A 12 -8.45 10.39 -26.44
CA ILE A 12 -9.81 9.84 -26.39
C ILE A 12 -10.48 10.18 -25.06
N THR A 13 -9.82 9.89 -23.94
CA THR A 13 -10.39 10.04 -22.59
C THR A 13 -10.41 11.48 -22.11
N LYS A 14 -9.59 12.37 -22.71
CA LYS A 14 -9.37 13.76 -22.29
C LYS A 14 -8.88 13.87 -20.83
N GLN A 15 -8.22 12.84 -20.35
CA GLN A 15 -7.74 12.74 -18.97
C GLN A 15 -6.22 12.80 -18.93
N ASP A 16 -5.68 13.61 -18.00
CA ASP A 16 -4.28 13.55 -17.62
C ASP A 16 -4.12 12.50 -16.53
N VAL A 17 -3.50 11.39 -16.91
CA VAL A 17 -3.35 10.19 -16.09
C VAL A 17 -2.46 10.47 -14.86
N ASN A 18 -1.48 11.38 -14.97
CA ASN A 18 -0.64 11.78 -13.83
C ASN A 18 -1.41 12.65 -12.83
N ALA A 19 -2.27 13.55 -13.31
CA ALA A 19 -3.12 14.36 -12.44
C ALA A 19 -4.12 13.47 -11.66
N ILE A 20 -4.70 12.47 -12.33
CA ILE A 20 -5.61 11.50 -11.71
C ILE A 20 -4.87 10.62 -10.72
N GLN A 21 -3.69 10.11 -11.09
CA GLN A 21 -2.82 9.34 -10.20
C GLN A 21 -2.54 10.09 -8.90
N LYS A 22 -2.11 11.35 -9.00
CA LYS A 22 -1.82 12.17 -7.83
C LYS A 22 -3.08 12.44 -6.99
N LYS A 23 -4.22 12.66 -7.63
CA LYS A 23 -5.49 12.88 -6.91
C LYS A 23 -5.98 11.63 -6.17
N VAL A 24 -5.78 10.44 -6.74
CA VAL A 24 -6.32 9.19 -6.19
C VAL A 24 -5.32 8.53 -5.24
N PHE A 25 -4.04 8.55 -5.59
CA PHE A 25 -2.96 7.81 -4.92
C PHE A 25 -1.82 8.70 -4.38
N GLY A 26 -1.93 10.03 -4.45
CA GLY A 26 -0.81 10.96 -4.18
C GLY A 26 -0.22 10.92 -2.77
N ASP A 27 -0.99 10.52 -1.76
CA ASP A 27 -0.54 10.46 -0.36
C ASP A 27 -0.04 9.07 0.06
N GLN A 28 0.17 8.14 -0.88
CA GLN A 28 0.57 6.77 -0.55
C GLN A 28 2.08 6.65 -0.32
N GLY A 29 2.42 5.99 0.80
CA GLY A 29 3.78 5.54 1.07
C GLY A 29 4.21 4.44 0.10
N PHE A 30 5.51 4.40 -0.19
CA PHE A 30 6.13 3.34 -0.99
C PHE A 30 7.00 2.47 -0.10
N PRO A 31 7.06 1.15 -0.31
CA PRO A 31 6.43 0.34 -1.38
C PRO A 31 4.88 0.33 -1.35
N THR A 32 4.23 0.14 -2.49
CA THR A 32 2.76 -0.01 -2.55
C THR A 32 2.36 -1.13 -3.51
N THR A 33 1.37 -1.94 -3.12
CA THR A 33 0.83 -3.01 -3.98
C THR A 33 -0.52 -2.58 -4.56
N LYS A 34 -0.73 -2.88 -5.84
CA LYS A 34 -1.96 -2.58 -6.58
C LYS A 34 -2.47 -3.79 -7.32
N LEU A 35 -3.79 -3.85 -7.49
CA LEU A 35 -4.41 -4.76 -8.42
C LEU A 35 -4.49 -4.06 -9.78
N LEU A 36 -3.87 -4.69 -10.78
CA LEU A 36 -3.87 -4.26 -12.16
C LEU A 36 -4.74 -5.19 -12.99
N THR A 37 -5.68 -4.64 -13.73
CA THR A 37 -6.50 -5.41 -14.67
C THR A 37 -6.19 -4.95 -16.09
N ASN A 38 -5.76 -5.89 -16.93
CA ASN A 38 -5.54 -5.64 -18.34
C ASN A 38 -6.85 -5.75 -19.12
N LEU A 39 -7.36 -4.64 -19.62
CA LEU A 39 -8.57 -4.57 -20.43
C LEU A 39 -8.30 -4.81 -21.92
N THR A 40 -7.03 -4.88 -22.31
CA THR A 40 -6.67 -5.07 -23.71
C THR A 40 -6.73 -6.55 -24.11
N GLY A 41 -6.98 -6.81 -25.39
CA GLY A 41 -6.99 -8.16 -25.96
C GLY A 41 -5.60 -8.78 -26.16
N ARG A 42 -4.54 -8.18 -25.60
CA ARG A 42 -3.13 -8.55 -25.79
C ARG A 42 -2.36 -8.45 -24.47
N PRO A 43 -1.24 -9.16 -24.30
CA PRO A 43 -0.35 -8.92 -23.17
C PRO A 43 0.25 -7.52 -23.24
N LEU A 44 0.37 -6.84 -22.09
CA LEU A 44 1.05 -5.56 -21.99
C LEU A 44 2.42 -5.76 -21.35
N LEU A 45 3.44 -5.30 -22.05
CA LEU A 45 4.82 -5.38 -21.59
C LEU A 45 5.25 -3.99 -21.17
N THR A 46 5.50 -3.81 -19.87
CA THR A 46 6.10 -2.58 -19.32
C THR A 46 7.43 -2.90 -18.66
N PRO A 47 8.33 -1.93 -18.49
CA PRO A 47 9.55 -2.11 -17.71
C PRO A 47 9.30 -2.53 -16.25
N VAL A 48 8.10 -2.26 -15.71
CA VAL A 48 7.75 -2.57 -14.33
C VAL A 48 7.17 -3.98 -14.19
N CYS A 49 6.30 -4.39 -15.11
CA CYS A 49 5.67 -5.70 -15.08
C CYS A 49 5.13 -6.11 -16.47
N VAL A 50 4.89 -7.41 -16.61
CA VAL A 50 4.11 -7.98 -17.70
C VAL A 50 2.69 -8.21 -17.20
N LEU A 51 1.70 -7.65 -17.89
CA LEU A 51 0.29 -7.93 -17.64
C LEU A 51 -0.22 -8.91 -18.69
N GLU A 52 -0.61 -10.09 -18.23
CA GLU A 52 -1.13 -11.13 -19.11
C GLU A 52 -2.44 -10.71 -19.80
N LYS A 53 -2.68 -11.28 -20.97
CA LYS A 53 -3.93 -11.08 -21.72
C LYS A 53 -5.11 -11.62 -20.89
N HIS A 54 -6.18 -10.83 -20.75
CA HIS A 54 -7.36 -11.21 -19.96
C HIS A 54 -7.08 -11.58 -18.49
N ALA A 55 -5.98 -11.09 -17.91
CA ALA A 55 -5.77 -11.21 -16.47
C ALA A 55 -6.96 -10.57 -15.75
N LYS A 56 -7.70 -11.37 -14.95
CA LYS A 56 -8.86 -10.88 -14.21
C LYS A 56 -8.44 -9.74 -13.29
N GLU A 57 -7.39 -9.94 -12.50
CA GLU A 57 -6.68 -8.94 -11.68
C GLU A 57 -5.28 -9.52 -11.38
N GLN A 58 -4.23 -8.69 -11.42
CA GLN A 58 -2.84 -9.08 -11.13
C GLN A 58 -2.25 -8.13 -10.10
N GLU A 59 -1.70 -8.67 -9.01
CA GLU A 59 -1.03 -7.87 -7.99
C GLU A 59 0.37 -7.46 -8.44
N VAL A 60 0.65 -6.16 -8.35
CA VAL A 60 1.97 -5.60 -8.67
C VAL A 60 2.41 -4.66 -7.57
N THR A 61 3.60 -4.89 -7.02
CA THR A 61 4.22 -4.05 -6.00
C THR A 61 5.19 -3.06 -6.63
N PHE A 62 4.87 -1.77 -6.49
CA PHE A 62 5.73 -0.67 -6.88
C PHE A 62 6.64 -0.30 -5.71
N GLN A 63 7.96 -0.42 -5.90
CA GLN A 63 8.93 -0.14 -4.84
C GLN A 63 9.12 1.35 -4.58
N THR A 64 8.88 2.19 -5.59
CA THR A 64 9.11 3.64 -5.52
C THR A 64 8.02 4.42 -6.24
N ASN A 65 7.81 5.67 -5.83
CA ASN A 65 6.93 6.58 -6.55
C ASN A 65 7.34 6.75 -8.03
N GLY A 66 8.65 6.78 -8.29
CA GLY A 66 9.18 6.85 -9.66
C GLY A 66 8.74 5.68 -10.52
N SER A 67 8.80 4.44 -10.00
CA SER A 67 8.30 3.26 -10.73
C SER A 67 6.80 3.29 -10.97
N PHE A 68 6.04 3.86 -10.03
CA PHE A 68 4.59 3.98 -10.12
C PHE A 68 4.17 5.02 -11.16
N VAL A 69 4.73 6.22 -11.12
CA VAL A 69 4.47 7.28 -12.11
C VAL A 69 4.89 6.84 -13.52
N ARG A 70 6.07 6.21 -13.65
CA ARG A 70 6.53 5.68 -14.95
C ARG A 70 5.56 4.66 -15.53
N PHE A 71 5.05 3.75 -14.72
CA PHE A 71 4.07 2.77 -15.17
C PHE A 71 2.81 3.45 -15.74
N PHE A 72 2.28 4.48 -15.07
CA PHE A 72 1.13 5.23 -15.58
C PHE A 72 1.41 5.86 -16.95
N SER A 73 2.58 6.51 -17.11
CA SER A 73 3.00 7.13 -18.37
C SER A 73 3.26 6.10 -19.49
N ASP A 74 3.81 4.93 -19.16
CA ASP A 74 4.06 3.85 -20.12
C ASP A 74 2.74 3.29 -20.67
N ILE A 75 1.78 3.01 -19.79
CA ILE A 75 0.45 2.54 -20.20
C ILE A 75 -0.29 3.60 -21.02
N GLU A 76 -0.23 4.86 -20.62
CA GLU A 76 -0.83 5.98 -21.35
C GLU A 76 -0.25 6.08 -22.77
N SER A 77 1.07 5.97 -22.91
CA SER A 77 1.76 6.00 -24.20
C SER A 77 1.38 4.80 -25.08
N LEU A 78 1.28 3.60 -24.50
CA LEU A 78 0.82 2.40 -25.21
C LEU A 78 -0.64 2.52 -25.64
N ALA A 79 -1.50 3.09 -24.79
CA ALA A 79 -2.91 3.31 -25.09
C ALA A 79 -3.08 4.32 -26.22
N GLU A 80 -2.33 5.43 -26.19
CA GLU A 80 -2.35 6.45 -27.25
C GLU A 80 -1.90 5.87 -28.60
N LEU A 81 -0.79 5.12 -28.61
CA LEU A 81 -0.25 4.50 -29.83
C LEU A 81 -1.24 3.52 -30.48
N ASN A 82 -2.04 2.83 -29.66
CA ASN A 82 -2.99 1.81 -30.14
C ASN A 82 -4.45 2.30 -30.19
N GLY A 83 -4.72 3.55 -29.81
CA GLY A 83 -6.07 4.12 -29.77
C GLY A 83 -7.01 3.44 -28.76
N TRP A 84 -6.49 2.96 -27.63
CA TRP A 84 -7.31 2.30 -26.60
C TRP A 84 -8.00 3.31 -25.70
N SER A 85 -9.33 3.30 -25.67
CA SER A 85 -10.11 4.11 -24.72
C SER A 85 -9.90 3.68 -23.27
N GLU A 86 -9.67 2.39 -23.05
CA GLU A 86 -9.41 1.79 -21.74
C GLU A 86 -8.38 0.68 -21.92
N ALA A 87 -7.22 0.81 -21.28
CA ALA A 87 -6.10 -0.12 -21.40
C ALA A 87 -5.90 -0.91 -20.10
N VAL A 88 -5.72 -0.20 -18.99
CA VAL A 88 -5.46 -0.81 -17.68
C VAL A 88 -6.33 -0.16 -16.63
N VAL A 89 -6.88 -0.98 -15.76
CA VAL A 89 -7.50 -0.53 -14.53
C VAL A 89 -6.54 -0.79 -13.38
N ILE A 90 -6.36 0.21 -12.53
CA ILE A 90 -5.56 0.15 -11.31
C ILE A 90 -6.49 0.37 -10.14
N SER A 91 -6.57 -0.61 -9.26
CA SER A 91 -7.25 -0.49 -7.98
C SER A 91 -6.26 -0.72 -6.84
N ASP A 92 -6.58 -0.18 -5.67
CA ASP A 92 -5.99 -0.72 -4.45
C ASP A 92 -6.25 -2.24 -4.42
N THR A 93 -5.25 -3.00 -3.99
CA THR A 93 -5.48 -4.36 -3.48
C THR A 93 -6.65 -4.31 -2.51
N TYR A 94 -7.50 -5.33 -2.50
CA TYR A 94 -8.53 -5.47 -1.47
C TYR A 94 -7.85 -5.36 -0.09
N THR A 95 -7.80 -4.16 0.48
CA THR A 95 -8.10 -4.01 1.90
C THR A 95 -9.56 -4.35 1.95
N ASP A 96 -9.83 -5.64 2.06
CA ASP A 96 -11.11 -6.12 2.48
C ASP A 96 -11.38 -5.38 3.79
N GLU A 97 -12.18 -4.31 3.76
CA GLU A 97 -12.61 -3.61 4.98
C GLU A 97 -13.44 -4.56 5.87
N SER A 98 -13.83 -5.75 5.37
CA SER A 98 -14.39 -6.87 6.14
C SER A 98 -13.35 -7.93 6.58
N LYS A 99 -12.09 -7.78 6.15
CA LYS A 99 -10.87 -8.22 6.87
C LYS A 99 -10.01 -7.02 7.28
N ALA A 100 -10.62 -5.90 7.66
CA ALA A 100 -10.10 -5.30 8.88
C ALA A 100 -10.26 -6.45 9.90
N PRO A 101 -9.19 -7.02 10.47
CA PRO A 101 -9.39 -7.87 11.62
C PRO A 101 -10.29 -7.05 12.54
N SER A 102 -11.50 -7.57 12.83
CA SER A 102 -12.46 -6.89 13.69
C SER A 102 -11.63 -6.41 14.87
N LEU A 103 -11.46 -5.10 15.07
CA LEU A 103 -10.51 -4.56 16.05
C LEU A 103 -10.58 -5.42 17.31
N VAL A 104 -9.62 -6.33 17.49
CA VAL A 104 -9.73 -7.38 18.53
C VAL A 104 -9.48 -6.72 19.89
N GLY A 105 -9.01 -5.47 19.88
CA GLY A 105 -9.08 -4.55 20.99
C GLY A 105 -8.82 -3.13 20.50
N ASP A 106 -9.24 -2.16 21.31
CA ASP A 106 -8.73 -0.79 21.24
C ASP A 106 -7.19 -0.80 21.27
N PHE A 107 -6.52 0.16 20.61
CA PHE A 107 -5.06 0.27 20.55
C PHE A 107 -4.42 0.16 21.94
N VAL A 108 -5.06 0.78 22.94
CA VAL A 108 -4.63 0.72 24.35
C VAL A 108 -4.62 -0.72 24.86
N THR A 109 -5.64 -1.52 24.51
CA THR A 109 -5.75 -2.93 24.93
C THR A 109 -4.67 -3.79 24.27
N LEU A 110 -4.44 -3.62 22.96
CA LEU A 110 -3.42 -4.37 22.22
C LEU A 110 -2.01 -4.01 22.69
N ARG A 111 -1.75 -2.72 22.95
CA ARG A 111 -0.49 -2.25 23.51
C ARG A 111 -0.25 -2.85 24.90
N THR A 112 -1.22 -2.76 25.81
CA THR A 112 -1.09 -3.33 27.15
C THR A 112 -0.95 -4.85 27.12
N ALA A 113 -1.63 -5.54 26.22
CA ALA A 113 -1.44 -6.99 26.04
C ALA A 113 0.00 -7.30 25.59
N TYR A 114 0.53 -6.55 24.61
CA TYR A 114 1.88 -6.75 24.07
C TYR A 114 2.97 -6.45 25.10
N GLU A 115 2.80 -5.39 25.91
CA GLU A 115 3.73 -5.02 26.98
C GLU A 115 3.77 -6.06 28.12
N ASN A 116 2.66 -6.76 28.38
CA ASN A 116 2.58 -7.79 29.42
C ASN A 116 3.00 -9.18 28.94
N ASP A 117 2.59 -9.56 27.73
CA ASP A 117 2.93 -10.84 27.11
C ASP A 117 3.11 -10.63 25.59
N PRO A 118 4.34 -10.36 25.14
CA PRO A 118 4.61 -10.17 23.72
C PRO A 118 4.16 -11.39 22.93
N GLU A 119 4.47 -12.61 23.38
CA GLU A 119 4.20 -13.85 22.63
C GLU A 119 2.71 -14.21 22.56
N GLY A 120 1.87 -13.61 23.41
CA GLY A 120 0.44 -13.87 23.50
C GLY A 120 -0.43 -13.30 22.37
N LEU A 121 0.12 -12.46 21.50
CA LEU A 121 -0.61 -11.87 20.37
C LEU A 121 -0.45 -12.67 19.08
N ASP A 122 -1.56 -12.88 18.39
CA ASP A 122 -1.58 -13.48 17.06
C ASP A 122 -1.07 -12.51 15.99
N ASN A 123 -0.77 -13.05 14.81
CA ASN A 123 -0.18 -12.28 13.72
C ASN A 123 -1.07 -11.10 13.27
N ASP A 124 -2.40 -11.29 13.23
CA ASP A 124 -3.34 -10.24 12.83
C ASP A 124 -3.38 -9.09 13.87
N GLN A 125 -3.23 -9.42 15.15
CA GLN A 125 -3.11 -8.45 16.24
C GLN A 125 -1.77 -7.70 16.20
N LEU A 126 -0.67 -8.39 15.86
CA LEU A 126 0.64 -7.76 15.66
C LEU A 126 0.60 -6.78 14.47
N PHE A 127 -0.05 -7.15 13.37
CA PHE A 127 -0.26 -6.26 12.22
C PHE A 127 -1.05 -5.01 12.60
N GLN A 128 -2.13 -5.17 13.37
CA GLN A 128 -2.92 -4.03 13.87
C GLN A 128 -2.08 -3.11 14.76
N LEU A 129 -1.33 -3.68 15.70
CA LEU A 129 -0.52 -2.91 16.63
C LEU A 129 0.61 -2.15 15.91
N ALA A 130 1.33 -2.82 15.01
CA ALA A 130 2.36 -2.20 14.19
C ALA A 130 1.81 -1.05 13.33
N ASN A 131 0.67 -1.25 12.66
CA ASN A 131 0.03 -0.19 11.88
C ASN A 131 -0.43 0.98 12.77
N ALA A 132 -0.91 0.70 13.99
CA ALA A 132 -1.32 1.74 14.93
C ALA A 132 -0.12 2.57 15.44
N PHE A 133 1.08 1.98 15.52
CA PHE A 133 2.34 2.69 15.72
C PHE A 133 2.86 3.42 14.47
N GLY A 134 2.14 3.36 13.34
CA GLY A 134 2.58 3.96 12.08
C GLY A 134 3.66 3.16 11.34
N VAL A 135 3.93 1.91 11.74
CA VAL A 135 4.85 1.01 11.04
C VAL A 135 4.21 0.54 9.74
N SER A 136 4.90 0.69 8.62
CA SER A 136 4.41 0.22 7.33
C SER A 136 4.55 -1.30 7.23
N THR A 137 3.42 -2.01 7.38
CA THR A 137 3.38 -3.47 7.35
C THR A 137 3.07 -4.05 5.98
N ARG A 138 3.52 -5.28 5.70
CA ARG A 138 3.15 -6.08 4.51
C ARG A 138 2.74 -7.48 4.94
N SER A 139 1.83 -8.11 4.20
CA SER A 139 1.37 -9.50 4.46
C SER A 139 2.48 -10.56 4.46
N THR A 140 3.64 -10.25 3.87
CA THR A 140 4.84 -11.11 3.85
C THR A 140 5.75 -10.93 5.07
N ASN A 141 5.47 -9.95 5.93
CA ASN A 141 6.29 -9.68 7.10
C ASN A 141 6.10 -10.81 8.12
N THR A 142 7.20 -11.33 8.64
CA THR A 142 7.19 -12.39 9.64
C THR A 142 6.78 -11.83 11.01
N GLU A 143 6.26 -12.69 11.87
CA GLU A 143 5.94 -12.32 13.26
C GLU A 143 7.14 -11.70 13.98
N SER A 144 8.34 -12.27 13.80
CA SER A 144 9.58 -11.72 14.37
C SER A 144 9.88 -10.29 13.89
N TRP A 145 9.64 -10.01 12.61
CA TRP A 145 9.83 -8.66 12.07
C TRP A 145 8.82 -7.68 12.65
N LEU A 146 7.56 -8.09 12.79
CA LEU A 146 6.51 -7.25 13.36
C LEU A 146 6.85 -6.88 14.81
N ARG A 147 7.27 -7.87 15.60
CA ARG A 147 7.68 -7.70 17.00
C ARG A 147 8.84 -6.73 17.14
N GLU A 148 9.91 -6.93 16.38
CA GLU A 148 11.09 -6.04 16.40
C GLU A 148 10.73 -4.58 16.10
N ASN A 149 9.81 -4.36 15.14
CA ASN A 149 9.39 -3.00 14.79
C ASN A 149 8.43 -2.38 15.80
N ILE A 150 7.59 -3.19 16.46
CA ILE A 150 6.74 -2.74 17.57
C ILE A 150 7.62 -2.38 18.77
N ASP A 151 8.59 -3.22 19.14
CA ASP A 151 9.53 -2.96 20.23
C ASP A 151 10.32 -1.67 20.01
N ARG A 152 10.77 -1.45 18.78
CA ARG A 152 11.45 -0.21 18.39
C ARG A 152 10.52 1.00 18.55
N ALA A 153 9.30 0.94 18.03
CA ALA A 153 8.33 2.03 18.16
C ALA A 153 7.96 2.31 19.64
N LEU A 154 7.87 1.27 20.47
CA LEU A 154 7.68 1.39 21.90
C LEU A 154 8.88 2.11 22.55
N SER A 155 10.11 1.72 22.22
CA SER A 155 11.33 2.34 22.76
C SER A 155 11.43 3.83 22.40
N GLU A 156 11.13 4.19 21.14
CA GLU A 156 11.12 5.57 20.65
C GLU A 156 10.02 6.41 21.31
N SER A 157 8.92 5.78 21.74
CA SER A 157 7.83 6.46 22.46
C SER A 157 8.12 6.69 23.96
N SER A 158 9.15 6.02 24.52
CA SER A 158 9.61 6.17 25.90
C SER A 158 10.80 7.12 26.08
N ASP A 159 11.45 7.55 25.01
CA ASP A 159 12.50 8.58 25.04
C ASP A 159 11.87 9.99 25.07
N ASN A 160 11.34 10.35 26.24
CA ASN A 160 11.12 11.74 26.61
C ASN A 160 12.30 12.14 27.52
N PRO A 161 13.29 12.92 27.05
CA PRO A 161 14.37 13.40 27.90
C PRO A 161 13.86 14.60 28.69
N ASP A 162 13.03 14.37 29.71
CA ASP A 162 12.83 15.35 30.77
C ASP A 162 13.78 15.01 31.93
N ASP A 163 15.08 15.09 31.62
CA ASP A 163 16.14 15.16 32.60
C ASP A 163 16.47 16.66 32.78
N THR A 164 15.48 17.43 33.24
CA THR A 164 15.78 18.71 33.89
C THR A 164 16.25 18.41 35.31
N ASP A 165 17.54 18.10 35.36
CA ASP A 165 18.45 18.07 36.50
C ASP A 165 18.08 19.18 37.51
N ASN A 166 17.27 18.82 38.50
CA ASN A 166 16.89 19.65 39.62
C ASN A 166 18.07 19.64 40.60
N LYS A 167 19.11 20.43 40.31
CA LYS A 167 20.20 20.70 41.25
C LYS A 167 19.81 21.89 42.14
N GLU A 168 19.53 21.54 43.39
CA GLU A 168 19.59 22.42 44.57
C GLU A 168 20.92 23.18 44.70
#